data_AF-A0A498J2E1-F1
#
_entry.id   AF-A0A498J2E1-F1
#
_cell.length_a   1.000
_cell.length_b   1.000
_cell.length_c   1.000
_cell.angle_alpha   90.00
_cell.angle_beta   90.00
_cell.angle_gamma   90.00
#
_symmetry.space_group_name_H-M   'P 1'
#
loop_
_entity.id
_entity.type
_entity.pdbx_description
1 polymer ?
#
loop_
_entity_poly.entity_id
_entity_poly.type
_entity_poly.pdbx_seq_one_letter_code
_entity_poly.pdbx_strand_id
1 'polypeptide(L)'
;MGVDTVVKLLLMLLLSAVEFGCHKLHLVGARDIISVEDMAKISNVSLGLLPVLCNCIATAEHGTLSLTTMDLILRNFLTPNTWFPIIQNHLQLQRVILKLQNKNSLESVPVIMNFFFTLARFRQGAEMLINYGFLSSLRFLFAEYLDGTSSSETIDNRNSNSSSKKLEKPPQIWGLGLAVITAMVESLEDSAACSNLVENVIPYFFSEKGYMISYYLSAPDFPSDDHDKKRPRAQQRQTSLTDLKETEHTLMLMCVLAKHWNSWVKSMKELDSQLREKSIHLLAFISRGTQRLGEPSSLSAPLLCPSVLKEEFDGCKKPSFINSKSGWFALSALSCVSKPKFSTIPTTSTALVIKTQATVNGSHISQSYFSDSIALQIYRITFLLLKFLTLQAEGAARRAEEVGFVDLDHFPELPMPEILHGLQDQAITIVTELCEVNRSNEIQIEVQSICCLLLQIMEMALHLELCVLQICGIRPVLATERHAFLKPSVKSLKQILSVVYPGLLQADEFL
;
A
#
# COMPACT_ATOMS: atom_id res chain seq x y z
N MET A 1 44.22 10.49 -5.51
CA MET A 1 43.24 11.14 -4.61
C MET A 1 43.41 10.54 -3.22
N GLY A 2 43.52 11.36 -2.17
CA GLY A 2 43.60 10.85 -0.79
C GLY A 2 42.25 10.26 -0.36
N VAL A 3 42.29 9.27 0.56
CA VAL A 3 41.10 8.57 1.08
C VAL A 3 40.06 9.57 1.61
N ASP A 4 40.49 10.59 2.34
CA ASP A 4 39.62 11.64 2.89
C ASP A 4 38.88 12.43 1.82
N THR A 5 39.51 12.67 0.66
CA THR A 5 38.87 13.36 -0.46
C THR A 5 37.77 12.51 -1.09
N VAL A 6 37.99 11.20 -1.20
CA VAL A 6 37.01 10.24 -1.75
C VAL A 6 35.83 10.07 -0.82
N VAL A 7 36.06 9.94 0.49
CA VAL A 7 35.00 9.85 1.50
C VAL A 7 34.17 11.13 1.53
N LYS A 8 34.82 12.31 1.48
CA LYS A 8 34.11 13.59 1.41
C LYS A 8 33.24 13.71 0.16
N LEU A 9 33.76 13.29 -1.01
CA LEU A 9 32.99 13.30 -2.26
C LEU A 9 31.81 12.33 -2.21
N LEU A 10 31.99 11.13 -1.63
CA LEU A 10 30.92 10.16 -1.43
C LEU A 10 29.83 10.69 -0.50
N LEU A 11 30.22 11.33 0.60
CA LEU A 11 29.28 11.93 1.55
C LEU A 11 28.54 13.12 0.93
N MET A 12 29.20 13.96 0.13
CA MET A 12 28.51 15.02 -0.62
C MET A 12 27.56 14.44 -1.66
N LEU A 13 27.96 13.39 -2.38
CA LEU A 13 27.08 12.70 -3.33
C LEU A 13 25.84 12.13 -2.64
N LEU A 14 26.02 11.45 -1.50
CA LEU A 14 24.94 10.91 -0.69
C LEU A 14 24.03 12.02 -0.14
N LEU A 15 24.62 13.11 0.36
CA LEU A 15 23.86 14.26 0.85
C LEU A 15 23.03 14.86 -0.29
N SER A 16 23.62 15.12 -1.46
CA SER A 16 22.90 15.61 -2.63
C SER A 16 21.83 14.63 -3.11
N ALA A 17 22.05 13.32 -2.97
CA ALA A 17 21.07 12.30 -3.33
C ALA A 17 19.88 12.26 -2.37
N VAL A 18 20.13 12.43 -1.07
CA VAL A 18 19.11 12.55 -0.05
C VAL A 18 18.36 13.86 -0.19
N GLU A 19 19.06 14.98 -0.42
CA GLU A 19 18.45 16.28 -0.67
C GLU A 19 17.58 16.23 -1.92
N PHE A 20 18.08 15.72 -3.05
CA PHE A 20 17.31 15.57 -4.29
C PHE A 20 16.13 14.61 -4.12
N GLY A 21 16.31 13.50 -3.40
CA GLY A 21 15.23 12.54 -3.09
C GLY A 21 14.15 13.13 -2.18
N CYS A 22 14.54 13.87 -1.14
CA CYS A 22 13.63 14.60 -0.24
C CYS A 22 12.94 15.75 -0.96
N HIS A 23 13.63 16.44 -1.88
CA HIS A 23 13.02 17.44 -2.75
C HIS A 23 12.04 16.76 -3.72
N LYS A 24 12.29 15.56 -4.23
CA LYS A 24 11.26 14.81 -4.97
C LYS A 24 9.99 14.51 -4.15
N LEU A 25 10.08 14.49 -2.81
CA LEU A 25 8.97 14.31 -1.87
C LEU A 25 8.35 15.63 -1.37
N HIS A 26 9.06 16.77 -1.50
CA HIS A 26 8.63 18.09 -0.98
C HIS A 26 8.67 19.23 -2.03
N LEU A 27 8.92 18.91 -3.29
CA LEU A 27 9.19 19.86 -4.36
C LEU A 27 8.49 19.42 -5.65
N VAL A 28 7.24 19.82 -5.77
CA VAL A 28 6.80 20.47 -7.01
C VAL A 28 6.53 21.95 -6.63
N GLY A 29 7.53 22.64 -6.05
CA GLY A 29 7.28 23.96 -5.44
C GLY A 29 8.45 24.93 -5.46
N ALA A 30 9.67 24.50 -5.10
CA ALA A 30 10.86 25.30 -5.38
C ALA A 30 11.47 24.85 -6.70
N ARG A 31 11.68 25.79 -7.61
CA ARG A 31 12.44 25.54 -8.83
C ARG A 31 13.92 25.58 -8.43
N ASP A 32 14.44 24.53 -7.81
CA ASP A 32 15.88 24.47 -7.53
C ASP A 32 16.61 24.09 -8.81
N ILE A 33 17.30 25.09 -9.34
CA ILE A 33 18.12 25.06 -10.53
C ILE A 33 19.41 24.31 -10.17
N ILE A 34 19.34 22.99 -10.02
CA ILE A 34 20.55 22.20 -10.29
C ILE A 34 20.75 22.32 -11.79
N SER A 35 21.82 22.98 -12.21
CA SER A 35 22.11 23.14 -13.63
C SER A 35 22.21 21.74 -14.27
N VAL A 36 21.72 21.61 -15.52
CA VAL A 36 21.82 20.35 -16.27
C VAL A 36 23.27 19.85 -16.34
N GLU A 37 24.23 20.78 -16.30
CA GLU A 37 25.66 20.51 -16.28
C GLU A 37 26.13 19.87 -14.96
N ASP A 38 25.61 20.30 -13.82
CA ASP A 38 25.94 19.73 -12.52
C ASP A 38 25.34 18.33 -12.35
N MET A 39 24.12 18.11 -12.85
CA MET A 39 23.53 16.76 -12.91
C MET A 39 24.34 15.81 -13.80
N ALA A 40 24.84 16.29 -14.94
CA ALA A 40 25.70 15.49 -15.82
C ALA A 40 27.03 15.13 -15.14
N LYS A 41 27.66 16.06 -14.40
CA LYS A 41 28.87 15.80 -13.61
C LYS A 41 28.61 14.77 -12.51
N ILE A 42 27.52 14.89 -11.77
CA ILE A 42 27.10 13.94 -10.73
C ILE A 42 26.85 12.55 -11.33
N SER A 43 26.17 12.48 -12.47
CA SER A 43 25.90 11.23 -13.19
C SER A 43 27.20 10.54 -13.62
N ASN A 44 28.15 11.27 -14.19
CA ASN A 44 29.45 10.74 -14.61
C ASN A 44 30.29 10.21 -13.42
N VAL A 45 30.34 10.96 -12.32
CA VAL A 45 31.02 10.51 -11.09
C VAL A 45 30.35 9.27 -10.52
N SER A 46 29.02 9.24 -10.52
CA SER A 46 28.23 8.10 -10.05
C SER A 46 28.51 6.83 -10.87
N LEU A 47 28.58 6.94 -12.20
CA LEU A 47 28.91 5.81 -13.07
C LEU A 47 30.31 5.25 -12.79
N GLY A 48 31.30 6.11 -12.54
CA GLY A 48 32.66 5.69 -12.15
C GLY A 48 32.73 5.03 -10.77
N LEU A 49 31.81 5.37 -9.87
CA LEU A 49 31.75 4.84 -8.51
C LEU A 49 31.05 3.47 -8.42
N LEU A 50 30.10 3.17 -9.32
CA LEU A 50 29.32 1.93 -9.30
C LEU A 50 30.15 0.65 -9.25
N PRO A 51 31.22 0.44 -10.05
CA PRO A 51 32.06 -0.75 -9.96
C PRO A 51 32.73 -0.91 -8.59
N VAL A 52 33.15 0.21 -7.99
CA VAL A 52 33.77 0.22 -6.65
C VAL A 52 32.77 -0.22 -5.60
N LEU A 53 31.55 0.34 -5.65
CA LEU A 53 30.46 -0.06 -4.75
C LEU A 53 30.09 -1.53 -4.92
N CYS A 54 30.04 -2.03 -6.16
CA CYS A 54 29.79 -3.46 -6.43
C CYS A 54 30.83 -4.36 -5.75
N ASN A 55 32.11 -3.98 -5.78
CA ASN A 55 33.17 -4.72 -5.10
C ASN A 55 33.04 -4.65 -3.58
N CYS A 56 32.64 -3.50 -3.03
CA CYS A 56 32.45 -3.32 -1.59
C CYS A 56 31.28 -4.15 -1.02
N ILE A 57 30.34 -4.64 -1.85
CA ILE A 57 29.26 -5.54 -1.41
C ILE A 57 29.78 -6.88 -0.89
N ALA A 58 30.96 -7.31 -1.38
CA ALA A 58 31.58 -8.57 -0.98
C ALA A 58 32.10 -8.55 0.47
N THR A 59 32.36 -7.38 1.05
CA THR A 59 32.80 -7.27 2.44
C THR A 59 31.59 -7.17 3.38
N ALA A 60 31.65 -7.86 4.52
CA ALA A 60 30.53 -7.92 5.46
C ALA A 60 30.25 -6.55 6.11
N GLU A 61 31.28 -5.75 6.36
CA GLU A 61 31.19 -4.46 7.06
C GLU A 61 30.62 -3.32 6.20
N HIS A 62 30.83 -3.37 4.88
CA HIS A 62 30.43 -2.27 3.98
C HIS A 62 29.24 -2.63 3.08
N GLY A 63 28.86 -3.90 3.01
CA GLY A 63 27.91 -4.36 2.01
C GLY A 63 26.51 -3.72 2.10
N THR A 64 25.98 -3.50 3.31
CA THR A 64 24.67 -2.83 3.47
C THR A 64 24.76 -1.36 3.06
N LEU A 65 25.81 -0.65 3.48
CA LEU A 65 26.01 0.75 3.12
C LEU A 65 26.21 0.92 1.61
N SER A 66 27.00 0.05 0.98
CA SER A 66 27.21 0.06 -0.46
C SER A 66 25.92 -0.21 -1.23
N LEU A 67 25.11 -1.18 -0.81
CA LEU A 67 23.80 -1.45 -1.41
C LEU A 67 22.85 -0.25 -1.28
N THR A 68 22.73 0.35 -0.10
CA THR A 68 21.89 1.55 0.10
C THR A 68 22.36 2.71 -0.78
N THR A 69 23.68 2.92 -0.86
CA THR A 69 24.27 3.98 -1.70
C THR A 69 23.98 3.73 -3.18
N MET A 70 24.14 2.49 -3.64
CA MET A 70 23.80 2.13 -5.02
C MET A 70 22.31 2.34 -5.30
N ASP A 71 21.42 1.84 -4.45
CA ASP A 71 19.97 2.00 -4.60
C ASP A 71 19.58 3.48 -4.79
N LEU A 72 20.13 4.35 -3.95
CA LEU A 72 19.87 5.78 -3.99
C LEU A 72 20.39 6.43 -5.28
N ILE A 73 21.61 6.08 -5.72
CA ILE A 73 22.21 6.59 -6.96
C ILE A 73 21.38 6.16 -8.18
N LEU A 74 21.02 4.88 -8.24
CA LEU A 74 20.27 4.31 -9.37
C LEU A 74 18.88 4.94 -9.51
N ARG A 75 18.21 5.28 -8.40
CA ARG A 75 16.88 5.90 -8.41
C ARG A 75 16.87 7.37 -8.82
N ASN A 76 17.94 8.11 -8.52
CA ASN A 76 17.93 9.57 -8.59
C ASN A 76 18.76 10.17 -9.74
N PHE A 77 19.88 9.56 -10.11
CA PHE A 77 20.86 10.21 -10.98
C PHE A 77 21.16 9.50 -12.29
N LEU A 78 20.81 8.22 -12.40
CA LEU A 78 21.23 7.38 -13.53
C LEU A 78 20.02 6.82 -14.27
N THR A 79 20.10 6.79 -15.59
CA THR A 79 19.10 6.13 -16.45
C THR A 79 19.43 4.63 -16.58
N PRO A 80 18.43 3.74 -16.63
CA PRO A 80 18.66 2.29 -16.72
C PRO A 80 19.69 1.87 -17.78
N ASN A 81 19.66 2.51 -18.94
CA ASN A 81 20.55 2.20 -20.05
C ASN A 81 22.04 2.46 -19.76
N THR A 82 22.37 3.38 -18.85
CA THR A 82 23.77 3.72 -18.54
C THR A 82 24.35 2.88 -17.42
N TRP A 83 23.56 2.56 -16.39
CA TRP A 83 24.05 1.83 -15.22
C TRP A 83 23.89 0.31 -15.35
N PHE A 84 22.90 -0.18 -16.09
CA PHE A 84 22.60 -1.61 -16.14
C PHE A 84 23.77 -2.48 -16.61
N PRO A 85 24.52 -2.12 -17.68
CA PRO A 85 25.68 -2.92 -18.11
C PRO A 85 26.77 -2.99 -17.03
N ILE A 86 26.94 -1.94 -16.23
CA ILE A 86 27.91 -1.89 -15.13
C ILE A 86 27.48 -2.86 -14.04
N ILE A 87 26.21 -2.82 -13.64
CA ILE A 87 25.66 -3.74 -12.65
C ILE A 87 25.78 -5.19 -13.13
N GLN A 88 25.41 -5.48 -14.38
CA GLN A 88 25.49 -6.82 -14.94
C GLN A 88 26.92 -7.39 -14.92
N ASN A 89 27.93 -6.55 -15.15
CA ASN A 89 29.33 -6.97 -15.22
C ASN A 89 30.03 -7.03 -13.85
N HIS A 90 29.69 -6.13 -12.93
CA HIS A 90 30.42 -5.97 -11.67
C HIS A 90 29.68 -6.50 -10.45
N LEU A 91 28.35 -6.54 -10.46
CA LEU A 91 27.56 -7.01 -9.32
C LEU A 91 27.54 -8.53 -9.27
N GLN A 92 28.06 -9.10 -8.19
CA GLN A 92 27.92 -10.52 -7.89
C GLN A 92 26.53 -10.80 -7.31
N LEU A 93 25.49 -10.67 -8.14
CA LEU A 93 24.09 -10.73 -7.72
C LEU A 93 23.74 -12.00 -6.94
N GLN A 94 24.31 -13.14 -7.33
CA GLN A 94 24.14 -14.41 -6.62
C GLN A 94 24.54 -14.30 -5.13
N ARG A 95 25.64 -13.62 -4.80
CA ARG A 95 26.05 -13.42 -3.40
C ARG A 95 25.06 -12.54 -2.64
N VAL A 96 24.47 -11.54 -3.29
CA VAL A 96 23.46 -10.67 -2.68
C VAL A 96 22.17 -11.45 -2.42
N ILE A 97 21.74 -12.28 -3.36
CA ILE A 97 20.56 -13.15 -3.21
C ILE A 97 20.77 -14.16 -2.08
N LEU A 98 21.96 -14.77 -1.96
CA LEU A 98 22.28 -15.69 -0.87
C LEU A 98 22.24 -15.03 0.52
N LYS A 99 22.46 -13.70 0.63
CA LYS A 99 22.29 -12.97 1.90
C LYS A 99 20.83 -12.95 2.37
N LEU A 100 19.84 -13.14 1.49
CA LEU A 100 18.45 -13.31 1.90
C LEU A 100 18.20 -14.61 2.66
N GLN A 101 19.04 -15.63 2.45
CA GLN A 101 18.90 -16.95 3.08
C GLN A 101 19.66 -17.06 4.41
N ASN A 102 20.53 -16.10 4.73
CA ASN A 102 21.35 -16.13 5.93
C ASN A 102 20.63 -15.46 7.11
N LYS A 103 20.46 -16.21 8.21
CA LYS A 103 19.79 -15.73 9.44
C LYS A 103 20.51 -14.56 10.09
N ASN A 104 21.84 -14.47 9.93
CA ASN A 104 22.65 -13.41 10.53
C ASN A 104 22.55 -12.07 9.78
N SER A 105 21.87 -12.01 8.63
CA SER A 105 21.76 -10.81 7.80
C SER A 105 20.33 -10.24 7.75
N LEU A 106 19.46 -10.59 8.70
CA LEU A 106 18.06 -10.15 8.74
C LEU A 106 17.90 -8.62 8.70
N GLU A 107 18.77 -7.88 9.40
CA GLU A 107 18.77 -6.41 9.40
C GLU A 107 19.06 -5.81 8.02
N SER A 108 19.79 -6.53 7.16
CA SER A 108 20.12 -6.09 5.80
C SER A 108 19.06 -6.45 4.76
N VAL A 109 18.11 -7.32 5.11
CA VAL A 109 17.07 -7.80 4.17
C VAL A 109 16.24 -6.65 3.57
N PRO A 110 15.77 -5.64 4.33
CA PRO A 110 15.03 -4.52 3.73
C PRO A 110 15.85 -3.72 2.72
N VAL A 111 17.16 -3.55 2.99
CA VAL A 111 18.07 -2.84 2.08
C VAL A 111 18.25 -3.64 0.79
N ILE A 112 18.45 -4.95 0.90
CA ILE A 112 18.56 -5.86 -0.24
C ILE A 112 17.27 -5.85 -1.07
N MET A 113 16.11 -5.95 -0.43
CA MET A 113 14.82 -5.93 -1.13
C MET A 113 14.53 -4.59 -1.82
N ASN A 114 14.87 -3.46 -1.19
CA ASN A 114 14.73 -2.15 -1.84
C ASN A 114 15.60 -2.03 -3.09
N PHE A 115 16.83 -2.54 -3.01
CA PHE A 115 17.72 -2.59 -4.17
C PHE A 115 17.17 -3.50 -5.27
N PHE A 116 16.65 -4.69 -4.92
CA PHE A 116 16.00 -5.57 -5.89
C PHE A 116 14.73 -4.97 -6.48
N PHE A 117 13.96 -4.19 -5.71
CA PHE A 117 12.82 -3.46 -6.23
C PHE A 117 13.26 -2.46 -7.31
N THR A 118 14.36 -1.73 -7.09
CA THR A 118 14.93 -0.82 -8.10
C THR A 118 15.35 -1.54 -9.36
N LEU A 119 15.99 -2.71 -9.23
CA LEU A 119 16.35 -3.53 -10.39
C LEU A 119 15.11 -4.06 -11.12
N ALA A 120 14.11 -4.53 -10.39
CA ALA A 120 12.89 -5.13 -10.92
C ALA A 120 12.03 -4.17 -11.74
N ARG A 121 12.12 -2.85 -11.50
CA ARG A 121 11.41 -1.82 -12.27
C ARG A 121 11.88 -1.72 -13.72
N PHE A 122 13.01 -2.33 -14.07
CA PHE A 122 13.54 -2.39 -15.42
C PHE A 122 13.49 -3.82 -15.95
N ARG A 123 13.04 -4.00 -17.19
CA ARG A 123 12.80 -5.33 -17.79
C ARG A 123 14.00 -6.27 -17.68
N GLN A 124 15.18 -5.82 -18.10
CA GLN A 124 16.41 -6.63 -18.05
C GLN A 124 16.86 -6.91 -16.61
N GLY A 125 16.52 -6.01 -15.68
CA GLY A 125 16.75 -6.23 -14.25
C GLY A 125 15.83 -7.29 -13.66
N ALA A 126 14.55 -7.32 -14.07
CA ALA A 126 13.62 -8.38 -13.71
C ALA A 126 14.04 -9.74 -14.29
N GLU A 127 14.43 -9.79 -15.57
CA GLU A 127 14.98 -11.01 -16.21
C GLU A 127 16.23 -11.50 -15.47
N MET A 128 17.12 -10.58 -15.08
CA MET A 128 18.30 -10.90 -14.27
C MET A 128 17.90 -11.51 -12.91
N LEU A 129 16.93 -10.93 -12.18
CA LEU A 129 16.48 -11.48 -10.90
C LEU A 129 15.87 -12.89 -11.05
N ILE A 130 15.12 -13.15 -12.13
CA ILE A 130 14.59 -14.49 -12.44
C ILE A 130 15.74 -15.48 -12.63
N ASN A 131 16.70 -15.14 -13.50
CA ASN A 131 17.80 -16.04 -13.87
C ASN A 131 18.70 -16.41 -12.69
N TYR A 132 18.87 -15.50 -11.73
CA TYR A 132 19.65 -15.74 -10.52
C TYR A 132 18.84 -16.36 -9.36
N GLY A 133 17.60 -16.77 -9.60
CA GLY A 133 16.81 -17.56 -8.65
C GLY A 133 16.19 -16.77 -7.50
N PHE A 134 15.93 -15.46 -7.68
CA PHE A 134 15.35 -14.60 -6.65
C PHE A 134 14.07 -15.20 -6.01
N LEU A 135 13.17 -15.74 -6.82
CA LEU A 135 11.92 -16.34 -6.32
C LEU A 135 12.17 -17.47 -5.33
N SER A 136 13.15 -18.34 -5.60
CA SER A 136 13.47 -19.45 -4.71
C SER A 136 14.00 -18.96 -3.36
N SER A 137 14.86 -17.93 -3.38
CA SER A 137 15.36 -17.31 -2.16
C SER A 137 14.28 -16.54 -1.40
N LEU A 138 13.33 -15.92 -2.09
CA LEU A 138 12.18 -15.27 -1.46
C LEU A 138 11.24 -16.28 -0.80
N ARG A 139 10.96 -17.41 -1.47
CA ARG A 139 10.15 -18.51 -0.89
C ARG A 139 10.80 -19.04 0.39
N PHE A 140 12.12 -19.26 0.36
CA PHE A 140 12.89 -19.67 1.54
C PHE A 140 12.78 -18.65 2.68
N LEU A 141 12.97 -17.36 2.37
CA LEU A 141 12.86 -16.28 3.35
C LEU A 141 11.48 -16.24 4.00
N PHE A 142 10.40 -16.38 3.21
CA PHE A 142 9.04 -16.42 3.73
C PHE A 142 8.75 -17.68 4.55
N ALA A 143 9.26 -18.84 4.16
CA ALA A 143 9.08 -20.06 4.95
C ALA A 143 9.72 -19.94 6.34
N GLU A 144 10.99 -19.53 6.41
CA GLU A 144 11.70 -19.38 7.68
C GLU A 144 11.06 -18.31 8.59
N TYR A 145 10.57 -17.22 8.00
CA TYR A 145 10.11 -16.05 8.75
C TYR A 145 8.62 -16.11 9.13
N LEU A 146 7.77 -16.53 8.19
CA LEU A 146 6.32 -16.50 8.37
C LEU A 146 5.79 -17.81 8.98
N ASP A 147 6.40 -18.96 8.67
CA ASP A 147 5.97 -20.26 9.20
C ASP A 147 6.68 -20.60 10.54
N GLY A 148 7.85 -20.02 10.79
CA GLY A 148 8.57 -20.17 12.06
C GLY A 148 7.86 -19.55 13.26
N THR A 149 6.88 -18.66 13.03
CA THR A 149 6.12 -17.97 14.09
C THR A 149 4.84 -18.71 14.49
N SER A 150 4.38 -19.68 13.69
CA SER A 150 3.08 -20.36 13.85
C SER A 150 3.15 -21.78 14.43
N SER A 151 4.33 -22.29 14.79
CA SER A 151 4.51 -23.66 15.33
C SER A 151 4.67 -23.77 16.86
N SER A 152 4.45 -22.68 17.61
CA SER A 152 4.53 -22.68 19.09
C SER A 152 3.16 -22.65 19.80
N GLU A 153 2.07 -22.96 19.11
CA GLU A 153 0.78 -23.21 19.76
C GLU A 153 0.45 -24.71 19.70
N THR A 154 1.18 -25.50 20.48
CA THR A 154 0.68 -26.81 20.89
C THR A 154 1.17 -27.10 22.30
N ILE A 155 0.27 -26.87 23.26
CA ILE A 155 0.13 -27.55 24.55
C ILE A 155 1.40 -28.25 25.05
N ASP A 156 2.16 -27.62 25.94
CA ASP A 156 2.54 -28.33 27.17
C ASP A 156 2.97 -27.42 28.33
N ASN A 157 2.74 -27.97 29.52
CA ASN A 157 2.68 -27.34 30.82
C ASN A 157 4.08 -27.01 31.42
N ARG A 158 4.11 -25.92 32.20
CA ARG A 158 5.01 -25.63 33.34
C ARG A 158 6.50 -25.31 33.08
N ASN A 159 6.83 -24.09 33.50
CA ASN A 159 8.11 -23.63 34.04
C ASN A 159 9.34 -23.74 33.12
N SER A 160 9.54 -22.71 32.30
CA SER A 160 10.89 -22.21 32.04
C SER A 160 10.84 -20.69 31.86
N ASN A 161 11.48 -19.97 32.80
CA ASN A 161 11.90 -18.59 32.60
C ASN A 161 12.92 -18.54 31.46
N SER A 162 12.46 -18.45 30.22
CA SER A 162 13.26 -17.92 29.13
C SER A 162 12.72 -16.52 28.84
N SER A 163 13.47 -15.50 29.25
CA SER A 163 13.26 -14.13 28.82
C SER A 163 13.25 -14.12 27.29
N SER A 164 12.06 -14.15 26.67
CA SER A 164 11.93 -13.77 25.28
C SER A 164 12.28 -12.28 25.25
N LYS A 165 13.54 -11.99 24.93
CA LYS A 165 13.92 -10.66 24.47
C LYS A 165 12.88 -10.32 23.42
N LYS A 166 12.12 -9.24 23.64
CA LYS A 166 11.24 -8.65 22.63
C LYS A 166 12.06 -8.54 21.36
N LEU A 167 11.89 -9.49 20.45
CA LEU A 167 12.41 -9.38 19.11
C LEU A 167 11.52 -8.27 18.52
N GLU A 168 12.08 -7.06 18.41
CA GLU A 168 11.45 -5.97 17.68
C GLU A 168 10.91 -6.56 16.38
N LYS A 169 9.61 -6.40 16.13
CA LYS A 169 8.93 -6.99 14.97
C LYS A 169 9.82 -6.80 13.74
N PRO A 170 10.28 -7.88 13.10
CA PRO A 170 11.23 -7.69 12.01
C PRO A 170 10.54 -6.96 10.85
N PRO A 171 11.34 -6.26 10.02
CA PRO A 171 10.89 -5.23 9.09
C PRO A 171 9.88 -5.77 8.06
N GLN A 172 9.26 -4.85 7.29
CA GLN A 172 8.23 -5.06 6.25
C GLN A 172 8.63 -6.02 5.11
N ILE A 173 9.07 -7.24 5.45
CA ILE A 173 9.70 -8.23 4.56
C ILE A 173 8.66 -8.79 3.60
N TRP A 174 7.44 -9.03 4.08
CA TRP A 174 6.31 -9.46 3.25
C TRP A 174 6.09 -8.47 2.11
N GLY A 175 5.76 -7.22 2.45
CA GLY A 175 5.38 -6.18 1.50
C GLY A 175 6.50 -5.80 0.57
N LEU A 176 7.74 -5.74 1.06
CA LEU A 176 8.90 -5.54 0.20
C LEU A 176 9.08 -6.67 -0.80
N GLY A 177 8.92 -7.94 -0.37
CA GLY A 177 8.95 -9.09 -1.28
C GLY A 177 7.86 -9.02 -2.34
N LEU A 178 6.62 -8.68 -1.95
CA LEU A 178 5.51 -8.48 -2.88
C LEU A 178 5.76 -7.33 -3.85
N ALA A 179 6.34 -6.22 -3.37
CA ALA A 179 6.66 -5.05 -4.19
C ALA A 179 7.67 -5.41 -5.29
N VAL A 180 8.71 -6.18 -4.97
CA VAL A 180 9.69 -6.66 -5.95
C VAL A 180 9.01 -7.49 -7.03
N ILE A 181 8.18 -8.47 -6.65
CA ILE A 181 7.46 -9.30 -7.64
C ILE A 181 6.51 -8.46 -8.49
N THR A 182 5.77 -7.55 -7.87
CA THR A 182 4.86 -6.64 -8.58
C THR A 182 5.61 -5.86 -9.65
N ALA A 183 6.76 -5.27 -9.29
CA ALA A 183 7.62 -4.55 -10.24
C ALA A 183 8.18 -5.46 -11.34
N MET A 184 8.53 -6.71 -11.02
CA MET A 184 8.99 -7.69 -12.02
C MET A 184 7.90 -8.00 -13.05
N VAL A 185 6.67 -8.28 -12.60
CA VAL A 185 5.56 -8.59 -13.51
C VAL A 185 5.23 -7.37 -14.38
N GLU A 186 5.17 -6.17 -13.79
CA GLU A 186 4.89 -4.94 -14.53
C GLU A 186 5.97 -4.59 -15.56
N SER A 187 7.25 -4.86 -15.28
CA SER A 187 8.34 -4.52 -16.22
C SER A 187 8.55 -5.57 -17.31
N LEU A 188 8.13 -6.82 -17.09
CA LEU A 188 8.23 -7.90 -18.07
C LEU A 188 7.09 -7.91 -19.07
N GLU A 189 6.00 -7.18 -18.81
CA GLU A 189 4.81 -7.05 -19.68
C GLU A 189 4.34 -8.41 -20.23
N ASP A 190 3.99 -8.52 -21.51
CA ASP A 190 3.49 -9.77 -22.13
C ASP A 190 4.62 -10.69 -22.65
N SER A 191 5.80 -10.67 -22.02
CA SER A 191 6.90 -11.57 -22.40
C SER A 191 6.67 -13.01 -21.92
N ALA A 192 7.27 -13.99 -22.60
CA ALA A 192 7.24 -15.40 -22.18
C ALA A 192 7.81 -15.60 -20.75
N ALA A 193 8.80 -14.80 -20.36
CA ALA A 193 9.34 -14.78 -19.00
C ALA A 193 8.29 -14.33 -17.98
N CYS A 194 7.45 -13.36 -18.34
CA CYS A 194 6.32 -12.93 -17.50
C CYS A 194 5.29 -14.04 -17.32
N SER A 195 4.88 -14.71 -18.41
CA SER A 195 3.92 -15.82 -18.32
C SER A 195 4.42 -16.93 -17.38
N ASN A 196 5.68 -17.34 -17.53
CA ASN A 196 6.30 -18.34 -16.65
C ASN A 196 6.40 -17.86 -15.19
N LEU A 197 6.72 -16.57 -14.97
CA LEU A 197 6.75 -15.97 -13.64
C LEU A 197 5.36 -16.02 -12.99
N VAL A 198 4.34 -15.56 -13.69
CA VAL A 198 2.95 -15.49 -13.20
C VAL A 198 2.40 -16.89 -12.89
N GLU A 199 2.65 -17.89 -13.75
CA GLU A 199 2.25 -19.28 -13.52
C GLU A 199 2.90 -19.88 -12.26
N ASN A 200 4.09 -19.42 -11.88
CA ASN A 200 4.76 -19.85 -10.65
C ASN A 200 4.33 -19.06 -9.40
N VAL A 201 4.03 -17.77 -9.56
CA VAL A 201 3.72 -16.85 -8.47
C VAL A 201 2.30 -17.06 -7.95
N ILE A 202 1.30 -17.21 -8.84
CA ILE A 202 -0.10 -17.32 -8.42
C ILE A 202 -0.33 -18.52 -7.48
N PRO A 203 0.06 -19.76 -7.81
CA PRO A 203 -0.16 -20.90 -6.92
C PRO A 203 0.56 -20.73 -5.56
N TYR A 204 1.79 -20.23 -5.57
CA TYR A 204 2.54 -20.03 -4.33
C TYR A 204 1.86 -19.03 -3.38
N PHE A 205 1.46 -17.86 -3.89
CA PHE A 205 0.89 -16.82 -3.03
C PHE A 205 -0.54 -17.11 -2.59
N PHE A 206 -1.38 -17.63 -3.48
CA PHE A 206 -2.79 -17.82 -3.18
C PHE A 206 -3.12 -19.19 -2.61
N SER A 207 -2.34 -20.24 -2.94
CA SER A 207 -2.52 -21.57 -2.33
C SER A 207 -1.62 -21.76 -1.10
N GLU A 208 -0.29 -21.67 -1.25
CA GLU A 208 0.64 -21.95 -0.13
C GLU A 208 0.64 -20.83 0.92
N LYS A 209 0.62 -19.56 0.49
CA LYS A 209 0.59 -18.38 1.37
C LYS A 209 -0.77 -17.70 1.45
N GLY A 210 -1.85 -18.39 1.06
CA GLY A 210 -3.21 -17.85 1.04
C GLY A 210 -3.68 -17.33 2.40
N TYR A 211 -3.21 -17.93 3.51
CA TYR A 211 -3.51 -17.46 4.87
C TYR A 211 -2.97 -16.04 5.15
N MET A 212 -1.83 -15.65 4.59
CA MET A 212 -1.28 -14.29 4.73
C MET A 212 -2.10 -13.28 3.94
N ILE A 213 -2.50 -13.63 2.72
CA ILE A 213 -3.38 -12.79 1.90
C ILE A 213 -4.72 -12.61 2.62
N SER A 214 -5.31 -13.71 3.10
CA SER A 214 -6.52 -13.69 3.92
C SER A 214 -6.35 -12.81 5.17
N TYR A 215 -5.20 -12.89 5.85
CA TYR A 215 -4.90 -12.07 7.02
C TYR A 215 -4.96 -10.57 6.70
N TYR A 216 -4.33 -10.12 5.61
CA TYR A 216 -4.26 -8.69 5.23
C TYR A 216 -5.54 -8.14 4.60
N LEU A 217 -6.39 -9.01 4.05
CA LEU A 217 -7.70 -8.62 3.50
C LEU A 217 -8.85 -8.71 4.51
N SER A 218 -8.64 -9.37 5.65
CA SER A 218 -9.69 -9.51 6.65
C SER A 218 -10.01 -8.14 7.28
N ALA A 219 -11.25 -7.69 7.10
CA ALA A 219 -11.76 -6.47 7.70
C ALA A 219 -11.60 -6.51 9.23
N PRO A 220 -11.28 -5.37 9.87
CA PRO A 220 -11.33 -5.25 11.32
C PRO A 220 -12.75 -5.55 11.84
N ASP A 221 -12.84 -6.30 12.95
CA ASP A 221 -14.13 -6.63 13.56
C ASP A 221 -14.83 -5.35 14.04
N PHE A 222 -16.09 -5.14 13.61
CA PHE A 222 -16.93 -4.07 14.15
C PHE A 222 -17.29 -4.37 15.61
N PRO A 223 -17.37 -3.36 16.49
CA PRO A 223 -18.03 -3.53 17.78
C PRO A 223 -19.52 -3.82 17.51
N SER A 224 -19.94 -5.06 17.75
CA SER A 224 -21.36 -5.41 17.78
C SER A 224 -21.99 -4.85 19.05
N ASP A 225 -23.01 -4.02 18.92
CA ASP A 225 -23.80 -3.47 20.05
C ASP A 225 -24.80 -4.50 20.62
N ASP A 226 -24.52 -5.78 20.42
CA ASP A 226 -25.38 -6.87 20.88
C ASP A 226 -25.12 -7.09 22.38
N HIS A 227 -25.95 -6.45 23.19
CA HIS A 227 -25.96 -6.60 24.65
C HIS A 227 -26.29 -8.02 25.12
N ASP A 228 -26.64 -8.94 24.21
CA ASP A 228 -26.98 -10.33 24.50
C ASP A 228 -26.14 -11.32 23.69
N LYS A 229 -24.90 -11.57 24.11
CA LYS A 229 -24.31 -12.92 24.27
C LYS A 229 -22.82 -12.84 24.65
N LYS A 230 -22.47 -13.62 25.66
CA LYS A 230 -21.09 -13.91 26.11
C LYS A 230 -20.29 -14.66 25.04
N ARG A 231 -19.99 -14.07 23.89
CA ARG A 231 -18.86 -14.52 23.06
C ARG A 231 -17.59 -13.93 23.66
N PRO A 232 -16.51 -14.72 23.81
CA PRO A 232 -15.21 -14.15 24.17
C PRO A 232 -14.87 -13.10 23.12
N ARG A 233 -14.78 -11.83 23.55
CA ARG A 233 -14.34 -10.73 22.70
C ARG A 233 -13.04 -11.17 22.04
N ALA A 234 -13.05 -11.39 20.72
CA ALA A 234 -11.81 -11.37 19.97
C ALA A 234 -11.18 -10.01 20.29
N GLN A 235 -9.97 -10.03 20.86
CA GLN A 235 -9.27 -8.80 21.20
C GLN A 235 -9.28 -7.90 19.97
N GLN A 236 -9.83 -6.69 20.09
CA GLN A 236 -9.93 -5.73 19.00
C GLN A 236 -8.58 -5.66 18.27
N ARG A 237 -8.56 -6.08 17.01
CA ARG A 237 -7.35 -6.20 16.22
C ARG A 237 -6.72 -4.81 16.08
N GLN A 238 -5.65 -4.56 16.82
CA GLN A 238 -4.88 -3.33 16.67
C GLN A 238 -4.20 -3.38 15.30
N THR A 239 -4.63 -2.51 14.39
CA THR A 239 -4.11 -2.45 13.02
C THR A 239 -3.10 -1.31 12.99
N SER A 240 -1.83 -1.58 12.73
CA SER A 240 -0.82 -0.52 12.62
C SER A 240 -0.78 0.09 11.21
N LEU A 241 -0.12 1.26 11.07
CA LEU A 241 0.15 1.83 9.75
C LEU A 241 1.01 0.90 8.89
N THR A 242 1.90 0.11 9.50
CA THR A 242 2.67 -0.91 8.79
C THR A 242 1.75 -2.00 8.24
N ASP A 243 0.76 -2.47 9.00
CA ASP A 243 -0.18 -3.48 8.52
C ASP A 243 -1.00 -2.97 7.32
N LEU A 244 -1.41 -1.70 7.34
CA LEU A 244 -2.09 -1.08 6.18
C LEU A 244 -1.18 -0.97 4.94
N LYS A 245 0.12 -0.70 5.13
CA LYS A 245 1.09 -0.74 4.02
C LYS A 245 1.27 -2.16 3.48
N GLU A 246 1.30 -3.16 4.34
CA GLU A 246 1.35 -4.57 3.92
C GLU A 246 0.08 -4.99 3.14
N THR A 247 -1.10 -4.50 3.56
CA THR A 247 -2.35 -4.67 2.81
C THR A 247 -2.30 -4.00 1.43
N GLU A 248 -1.75 -2.79 1.31
CA GLU A 248 -1.55 -2.12 0.01
C GLU A 248 -0.68 -2.96 -0.92
N HIS A 249 0.49 -3.42 -0.48
CA HIS A 249 1.38 -4.25 -1.31
C HIS A 249 0.73 -5.58 -1.71
N THR A 250 -0.05 -6.18 -0.80
CA THR A 250 -0.83 -7.40 -1.08
C THR A 250 -1.84 -7.16 -2.20
N LEU A 251 -2.61 -6.07 -2.12
CA LEU A 251 -3.59 -5.70 -3.13
C LEU A 251 -2.96 -5.27 -4.46
N MET A 252 -1.80 -4.61 -4.43
CA MET A 252 -1.05 -4.27 -5.65
C MET A 252 -0.65 -5.54 -6.42
N LEU A 253 -0.09 -6.53 -5.72
CA LEU A 253 0.27 -7.81 -6.34
C LEU A 253 -0.96 -8.51 -6.90
N MET A 254 -2.07 -8.56 -6.14
CA MET A 254 -3.34 -9.10 -6.62
C MET A 254 -3.80 -8.44 -7.91
N CYS A 255 -3.81 -7.10 -7.97
CA CYS A 255 -4.22 -6.36 -9.16
C CYS A 255 -3.34 -6.67 -10.37
N VAL A 256 -2.02 -6.76 -10.18
CA VAL A 256 -1.08 -7.03 -11.28
C VAL A 256 -1.22 -8.45 -11.80
N LEU A 257 -1.36 -9.44 -10.91
CA LEU A 257 -1.55 -10.83 -11.31
C LEU A 257 -2.91 -11.07 -11.96
N ALA A 258 -3.98 -10.42 -11.48
CA ALA A 258 -5.33 -10.55 -12.04
C ALA A 258 -5.43 -10.04 -13.49
N LYS A 259 -4.56 -9.12 -13.93
CA LYS A 259 -4.48 -8.70 -15.34
C LYS A 259 -4.12 -9.86 -16.28
N HIS A 260 -3.37 -10.85 -15.80
CA HIS A 260 -3.05 -12.06 -16.54
C HIS A 260 -4.18 -13.09 -16.41
N TRP A 261 -5.35 -12.73 -16.95
CA TRP A 261 -6.63 -13.42 -16.73
C TRP A 261 -6.59 -14.93 -16.95
N ASN A 262 -5.94 -15.40 -18.03
CA ASN A 262 -5.87 -16.83 -18.34
C ASN A 262 -5.15 -17.63 -17.24
N SER A 263 -4.02 -17.11 -16.75
CA SER A 263 -3.27 -17.74 -15.66
C SER A 263 -3.98 -17.60 -14.31
N TRP A 264 -4.65 -16.45 -14.10
CA TRP A 264 -5.48 -16.20 -12.92
C TRP A 264 -6.61 -17.22 -12.81
N VAL A 265 -7.48 -17.30 -13.81
CA VAL A 265 -8.64 -18.22 -13.82
C VAL A 265 -8.22 -19.68 -13.71
N LYS A 266 -7.14 -20.07 -14.41
CA LYS A 266 -6.59 -21.43 -14.35
C LYS A 266 -6.21 -21.84 -12.93
N SER A 267 -5.62 -20.92 -12.17
CA SER A 267 -5.04 -21.19 -10.84
C SER A 267 -5.99 -20.89 -9.67
N MET A 268 -6.98 -20.01 -9.86
CA MET A 268 -7.80 -19.46 -8.78
C MET A 268 -9.20 -20.09 -8.64
N LYS A 269 -9.53 -21.16 -9.37
CA LYS A 269 -10.89 -21.72 -9.50
C LYS A 269 -11.71 -21.83 -8.21
N GLU A 270 -11.11 -22.19 -7.08
CA GLU A 270 -11.81 -22.37 -5.79
C GLU A 270 -11.64 -21.19 -4.82
N LEU A 271 -10.55 -20.43 -4.95
CA LEU A 271 -10.15 -19.39 -3.99
C LEU A 271 -10.63 -17.99 -4.39
N ASP A 272 -11.01 -17.81 -5.65
CA ASP A 272 -11.39 -16.51 -6.22
C ASP A 272 -12.64 -15.90 -5.57
N SER A 273 -13.66 -16.71 -5.27
CA SER A 273 -14.87 -16.25 -4.58
C SER A 273 -14.57 -15.77 -3.15
N GLN A 274 -13.82 -16.55 -2.36
CA GLN A 274 -13.43 -16.15 -1.00
C GLN A 274 -12.60 -14.86 -0.98
N LEU A 275 -11.72 -14.71 -1.98
CA LEU A 275 -10.88 -13.53 -2.12
C LEU A 275 -11.71 -12.28 -2.47
N ARG A 276 -12.68 -12.43 -3.38
CA ARG A 276 -13.66 -11.36 -3.70
C ARG A 276 -14.52 -11.01 -2.50
N GLU A 277 -15.09 -11.99 -1.79
CA GLU A 277 -15.91 -11.78 -0.60
C GLU A 277 -15.15 -10.96 0.45
N LYS A 278 -13.91 -11.36 0.78
CA LYS A 278 -13.05 -10.61 1.70
C LYS A 278 -12.76 -9.19 1.21
N SER A 279 -12.53 -9.02 -0.09
CA SER A 279 -12.31 -7.71 -0.69
C SER A 279 -13.55 -6.81 -0.55
N ILE A 280 -14.74 -7.35 -0.79
CA ILE A 280 -16.03 -6.67 -0.63
C ILE A 280 -16.29 -6.35 0.84
N HIS A 281 -15.98 -7.25 1.77
CA HIS A 281 -16.14 -7.02 3.21
C HIS A 281 -15.24 -5.91 3.72
N LEU A 282 -13.97 -5.88 3.28
CA LEU A 282 -13.06 -4.78 3.61
C LEU A 282 -13.54 -3.46 3.00
N LEU A 283 -14.05 -3.49 1.77
CA LEU A 283 -14.63 -2.31 1.12
C LEU A 283 -15.87 -1.81 1.86
N ALA A 284 -16.74 -2.71 2.31
CA ALA A 284 -17.92 -2.40 3.11
C ALA A 284 -17.52 -1.76 4.45
N PHE A 285 -16.48 -2.28 5.09
CA PHE A 285 -15.92 -1.68 6.31
C PHE A 285 -15.49 -0.23 6.08
N ILE A 286 -14.75 0.02 5.00
CA ILE A 286 -14.25 1.36 4.67
C ILE A 286 -15.40 2.30 4.28
N SER A 287 -16.38 1.82 3.51
CA SER A 287 -17.54 2.59 3.06
C SER A 287 -18.43 3.05 4.22
N ARG A 288 -18.64 2.20 5.23
CA ARG A 288 -19.46 2.49 6.41
C ARG A 288 -18.83 3.47 7.41
N GLY A 289 -17.58 3.88 7.20
CA GLY A 289 -16.89 4.80 8.10
C GLY A 289 -17.68 6.08 8.41
N THR A 290 -18.49 6.56 7.46
CA THR A 290 -19.27 7.82 7.58
C THR A 290 -20.75 7.66 7.92
N GLN A 291 -21.32 6.46 7.87
CA GLN A 291 -22.78 6.26 7.89
C GLN A 291 -23.46 6.43 9.25
N ARG A 292 -22.75 6.80 10.34
CA ARG A 292 -23.41 7.18 11.61
C ARG A 292 -23.83 8.65 11.65
N LEU A 293 -24.40 9.15 10.55
CA LEU A 293 -24.98 10.49 10.47
C LEU A 293 -26.46 10.43 10.85
N GLY A 294 -26.79 10.00 12.08
CA GLY A 294 -28.18 9.88 12.52
C GLY A 294 -28.42 9.26 13.91
N GLU A 295 -27.47 8.49 14.44
CA GLU A 295 -27.52 7.97 15.81
C GLU A 295 -26.52 8.73 16.70
N PRO A 296 -26.82 8.99 17.99
CA PRO A 296 -25.89 9.66 18.89
C PRO A 296 -24.57 8.91 18.89
N SER A 297 -23.51 9.58 18.44
CA SER A 297 -22.19 9.01 18.25
C SER A 297 -21.66 8.49 19.59
N SER A 298 -21.70 7.17 19.78
CA SER A 298 -20.75 6.55 20.69
C SER A 298 -19.35 6.90 20.15
N LEU A 299 -18.58 7.66 20.93
CA LEU A 299 -17.21 8.16 20.67
C LEU A 299 -16.16 7.04 20.48
N SER A 300 -16.52 5.89 19.91
CA SER A 300 -15.63 4.77 19.64
C SER A 300 -15.06 4.89 18.23
N ALA A 301 -13.74 5.01 18.14
CA ALA A 301 -13.05 4.94 16.86
C ALA A 301 -13.32 3.58 16.17
N PRO A 302 -13.71 3.56 14.88
CA PRO A 302 -14.00 2.32 14.15
C PRO A 302 -12.73 1.47 13.94
N LEU A 303 -11.55 2.08 13.99
CA LEU A 303 -10.25 1.42 13.92
C LEU A 303 -9.36 1.92 15.07
N LEU A 304 -8.51 1.06 15.63
CA LEU A 304 -7.45 1.48 16.54
C LEU A 304 -6.10 1.30 15.84
N CYS A 305 -5.43 2.42 15.55
CA CYS A 305 -4.14 2.45 14.89
C CYS A 305 -3.12 3.23 15.75
N PRO A 306 -2.47 2.57 16.72
CA PRO A 306 -1.47 3.23 17.55
C PRO A 306 -0.19 3.49 16.75
N SER A 307 0.49 4.60 17.03
CA SER A 307 1.84 4.85 16.56
C SER A 307 2.81 3.89 17.25
N VAL A 308 3.56 3.12 16.47
CA VAL A 308 4.49 2.08 16.94
C VAL A 308 5.94 2.52 16.71
N LEU A 309 6.22 3.26 15.64
CA LEU A 309 7.57 3.69 15.25
C LEU A 309 7.89 5.12 15.68
N LYS A 310 9.18 5.42 15.87
CA LYS A 310 9.66 6.75 16.31
C LYS A 310 9.26 7.85 15.33
N GLU A 311 9.33 7.57 14.03
CA GLU A 311 8.92 8.48 12.96
C GLU A 311 7.41 8.76 13.00
N GLU A 312 6.60 7.77 13.38
CA GLU A 312 5.14 7.91 13.54
C GLU A 312 4.82 8.80 14.75
N PHE A 313 5.55 8.64 15.86
CA PHE A 313 5.42 9.52 17.03
C PHE A 313 5.77 10.98 16.72
N ASP A 314 6.76 11.23 15.87
CA ASP A 314 7.09 12.58 15.41
C ASP A 314 6.03 13.11 14.44
N GLY A 315 5.43 12.25 13.62
CA GLY A 315 4.26 12.57 12.79
C GLY A 315 3.04 13.01 13.61
N CYS A 316 2.80 12.41 14.78
CA CYS A 316 1.73 12.83 15.69
C CYS A 316 1.89 14.26 16.23
N LYS A 317 3.12 14.81 16.24
CA LYS A 317 3.40 16.19 16.69
C LYS A 317 3.28 17.21 15.56
N LYS A 318 3.35 16.77 14.30
CA LYS A 318 3.26 17.65 13.13
C LYS A 318 1.80 18.01 12.85
N PRO A 319 1.51 19.26 12.43
CA PRO A 319 0.16 19.65 12.04
C PRO A 319 -0.33 18.78 10.86
N SER A 320 -1.64 18.62 10.78
CA SER A 320 -2.31 18.03 9.61
C SER A 320 -1.98 18.83 8.35
N PHE A 321 -1.77 18.11 7.24
CA PHE A 321 -1.51 18.70 5.93
C PHE A 321 -2.76 18.77 5.04
N ILE A 322 -3.85 18.11 5.44
CA ILE A 322 -5.14 18.08 4.71
C ILE A 322 -6.21 18.84 5.48
N ASN A 323 -6.28 18.60 6.79
CA ASN A 323 -7.21 19.21 7.74
C ASN A 323 -8.70 19.09 7.33
N SER A 324 -9.06 17.99 6.64
CA SER A 324 -10.43 17.70 6.23
C SER A 324 -11.21 17.06 7.37
N LYS A 325 -12.43 17.54 7.62
CA LYS A 325 -13.33 17.04 8.67
C LYS A 325 -14.26 15.93 8.18
N SER A 326 -13.97 15.36 7.01
CA SER A 326 -14.85 14.43 6.32
C SER A 326 -14.20 13.05 6.16
N GLY A 327 -15.04 12.01 6.07
CA GLY A 327 -14.58 10.65 5.79
C GLY A 327 -13.53 10.13 6.78
N TRP A 328 -12.59 9.35 6.25
CA TRP A 328 -11.52 8.75 7.05
C TRP A 328 -10.52 9.76 7.62
N PHE A 329 -10.43 11.00 7.09
CA PHE A 329 -9.61 12.06 7.67
C PHE A 329 -10.14 12.52 9.05
N ALA A 330 -11.46 12.46 9.26
CA ALA A 330 -12.05 12.69 10.58
C ALA A 330 -11.92 11.45 11.50
N LEU A 331 -12.16 10.26 10.95
CA LEU A 331 -12.18 9.01 11.73
C LEU A 331 -10.79 8.58 12.20
N SER A 332 -9.75 8.80 11.39
CA SER A 332 -8.38 8.46 11.75
C SER A 332 -7.88 9.30 12.92
N ALA A 333 -8.32 10.55 13.05
CA ALA A 333 -7.99 11.42 14.17
C ALA A 333 -8.51 10.88 15.51
N LEU A 334 -9.71 10.26 15.51
CA LEU A 334 -10.26 9.54 16.67
C LEU A 334 -9.46 8.27 16.99
N SER A 335 -8.95 7.61 15.96
CA SER A 335 -8.24 6.32 16.03
C SER A 335 -6.84 6.42 16.64
N CYS A 336 -6.25 7.63 16.66
CA CYS A 336 -4.88 7.90 17.14
C CYS A 336 -4.80 8.27 18.63
N VAL A 337 -5.93 8.41 19.35
CA VAL A 337 -5.97 9.00 20.71
C VAL A 337 -5.47 8.04 21.82
N SER A 338 -5.21 6.77 21.54
CA SER A 338 -4.69 5.84 22.54
C SER A 338 -3.20 6.06 22.82
N LYS A 339 -2.87 6.99 23.72
CA LYS A 339 -1.52 7.04 24.33
C LYS A 339 -1.27 5.69 25.05
N PRO A 340 -0.27 4.88 24.65
CA PRO A 340 0.15 3.77 25.49
C PRO A 340 0.80 4.36 26.74
N LYS A 341 0.20 4.12 27.91
CA LYS A 341 0.84 4.37 29.21
C LYS A 341 2.00 3.39 29.34
N PHE A 342 3.17 3.74 28.84
CA PHE A 342 4.39 3.04 29.23
C PHE A 342 4.72 3.43 30.68
N SER A 343 4.77 2.40 31.51
CA SER A 343 5.03 2.44 32.95
C SER A 343 6.37 3.08 33.27
N THR A 344 6.36 4.21 33.96
CA THR A 344 7.48 4.61 34.83
C THR A 344 7.19 4.06 36.22
N ILE A 345 8.17 3.34 36.75
CA ILE A 345 8.22 2.65 38.04
C ILE A 345 7.65 3.53 39.18
N PRO A 346 6.79 3.00 40.09
CA PRO A 346 6.28 3.78 41.21
C PRO A 346 7.28 3.77 42.36
N THR A 347 8.00 4.86 42.58
CA THR A 347 8.62 5.14 43.88
C THR A 347 7.67 6.01 44.71
N THR A 348 7.01 5.36 45.66
CA THR A 348 6.58 5.88 46.97
C THR A 348 6.14 7.35 47.02
N SER A 349 4.82 7.59 47.01
CA SER A 349 4.25 8.61 47.90
C SER A 349 2.77 8.35 48.14
N THR A 350 2.46 8.06 49.40
CA THR A 350 1.13 7.90 49.98
C THR A 350 0.34 9.21 49.94
N ALA A 351 -0.78 9.26 49.20
CA ALA A 351 -1.89 10.17 49.50
C ALA A 351 -3.19 9.72 48.82
N LEU A 352 -4.09 9.18 49.65
CA LEU A 352 -5.55 9.18 49.62
C LEU A 352 -6.31 9.35 48.27
N VAL A 353 -7.12 8.33 48.03
CA VAL A 353 -8.31 8.28 47.18
C VAL A 353 -9.07 9.62 47.17
N ILE A 354 -9.05 10.32 46.04
CA ILE A 354 -10.09 11.26 45.65
C ILE A 354 -10.69 10.75 44.34
N LYS A 355 -11.96 10.38 44.44
CA LYS A 355 -12.84 9.97 43.35
C LYS A 355 -13.15 11.22 42.52
N THR A 356 -12.24 11.66 41.66
CA THR A 356 -12.50 12.75 40.71
C THR A 356 -13.18 12.17 39.48
N GLN A 357 -14.50 12.26 39.50
CA GLN A 357 -15.36 12.20 38.34
C GLN A 357 -14.80 13.18 37.29
N ALA A 358 -14.14 12.65 36.26
CA ALA A 358 -13.64 13.46 35.16
C ALA A 358 -14.85 13.94 34.36
N THR A 359 -15.25 15.17 34.65
CA THR A 359 -16.18 15.95 33.84
C THR A 359 -15.69 15.92 32.40
N VAL A 360 -16.56 15.48 31.51
CA VAL A 360 -16.45 15.60 30.06
C VAL A 360 -16.27 17.09 29.73
N ASN A 361 -15.03 17.53 29.59
CA ASN A 361 -14.68 18.81 28.99
C ASN A 361 -13.81 18.52 27.76
N GLY A 362 -14.26 19.03 26.60
CA GLY A 362 -13.82 18.65 25.27
C GLY A 362 -12.31 18.66 25.06
N SER A 363 -11.72 17.46 25.03
CA SER A 363 -10.43 17.27 24.40
C SER A 363 -10.62 17.45 22.89
N HIS A 364 -10.19 18.59 22.36
CA HIS A 364 -10.09 18.78 20.92
C HIS A 364 -9.32 17.59 20.32
N ILE A 365 -10.01 16.79 19.50
CA ILE A 365 -9.37 15.76 18.68
C ILE A 365 -8.54 16.51 17.64
N SER A 366 -7.24 16.59 17.86
CA SER A 366 -6.33 17.29 16.95
C SER A 366 -5.92 16.36 15.81
N GLN A 367 -6.32 16.70 14.58
CA GLN A 367 -5.78 16.09 13.37
C GLN A 367 -4.28 16.35 13.29
N SER A 368 -3.53 15.32 12.87
CA SER A 368 -2.07 15.34 12.78
C SER A 368 -1.62 14.78 11.43
N TYR A 369 -0.35 15.00 11.09
CA TYR A 369 0.25 14.38 9.90
C TYR A 369 0.10 12.83 9.91
N PHE A 370 0.15 12.21 11.09
CA PHE A 370 -0.02 10.76 11.23
C PHE A 370 -1.46 10.30 10.94
N SER A 371 -2.48 11.01 11.44
CA SER A 371 -3.88 10.69 11.14
C SER A 371 -4.20 10.86 9.66
N ASP A 372 -3.64 11.89 9.01
CA ASP A 372 -3.77 12.09 7.56
C ASP A 372 -3.09 10.96 6.77
N SER A 373 -1.92 10.51 7.22
CA SER A 373 -1.20 9.38 6.61
C SER A 373 -1.99 8.07 6.67
N ILE A 374 -2.67 7.80 7.78
CA ILE A 374 -3.56 6.64 7.92
C ILE A 374 -4.74 6.74 6.95
N ALA A 375 -5.41 7.90 6.92
CA ALA A 375 -6.56 8.10 6.05
C ALA A 375 -6.18 7.97 4.56
N LEU A 376 -5.05 8.56 4.16
CA LEU A 376 -4.51 8.39 2.81
C LEU A 376 -4.23 6.92 2.49
N GLN A 377 -3.64 6.18 3.42
CA GLN A 377 -3.37 4.76 3.26
C GLN A 377 -4.66 3.95 3.07
N ILE A 378 -5.72 4.25 3.82
CA ILE A 378 -7.04 3.64 3.67
C ILE A 378 -7.60 3.92 2.27
N TYR A 379 -7.55 5.15 1.79
CA TYR A 379 -8.04 5.47 0.44
C TYR A 379 -7.21 4.79 -0.67
N ARG A 380 -5.90 4.60 -0.50
CA ARG A 380 -5.09 3.80 -1.43
C ARG A 380 -5.53 2.33 -1.47
N ILE A 381 -5.80 1.74 -0.31
CA ILE A 381 -6.37 0.39 -0.19
C ILE A 381 -7.73 0.33 -0.89
N THR A 382 -8.62 1.30 -0.66
CA THR A 382 -9.93 1.40 -1.34
C THR A 382 -9.79 1.39 -2.85
N PHE A 383 -8.90 2.23 -3.39
CA PHE A 383 -8.64 2.31 -4.82
C PHE A 383 -8.19 0.96 -5.38
N LEU A 384 -7.27 0.27 -4.70
CA LEU A 384 -6.79 -1.04 -5.14
C LEU A 384 -7.86 -2.14 -5.03
N LEU A 385 -8.71 -2.11 -4.00
CA LEU A 385 -9.85 -3.03 -3.88
C LEU A 385 -10.83 -2.84 -5.03
N LEU A 386 -11.23 -1.59 -5.31
CA LEU A 386 -12.08 -1.28 -6.46
C LEU A 386 -11.43 -1.71 -7.77
N LYS A 387 -10.12 -1.46 -7.93
CA LYS A 387 -9.36 -1.91 -9.10
C LYS A 387 -9.34 -3.40 -9.29
N PHE A 388 -9.12 -4.16 -8.22
CA PHE A 388 -9.20 -5.61 -8.27
C PHE A 388 -10.60 -6.08 -8.69
N LEU A 389 -11.65 -5.55 -8.07
CA LEU A 389 -13.04 -5.93 -8.38
C LEU A 389 -13.44 -5.54 -9.81
N THR A 390 -13.00 -4.38 -10.30
CA THR A 390 -13.20 -3.98 -11.70
C THR A 390 -12.50 -4.94 -12.66
N LEU A 391 -11.26 -5.36 -12.36
CA LEU A 391 -10.57 -6.37 -13.19
C LEU A 391 -11.32 -7.71 -13.22
N GLN A 392 -11.93 -8.13 -12.11
CA GLN A 392 -12.77 -9.34 -12.06
C GLN A 392 -14.03 -9.18 -12.92
N ALA A 393 -14.73 -8.04 -12.81
CA ALA A 393 -15.91 -7.74 -13.61
C ALA A 393 -15.58 -7.68 -15.12
N GLU A 394 -14.47 -7.02 -15.50
CA GLU A 394 -13.98 -6.98 -16.88
C GLU A 394 -13.64 -8.38 -17.42
N GLY A 395 -12.97 -9.21 -16.62
CA GLY A 395 -12.62 -10.58 -17.01
C GLY A 395 -13.87 -11.45 -17.26
N ALA A 396 -14.91 -11.28 -16.45
CA ALA A 396 -16.19 -11.94 -16.65
C ALA A 396 -16.94 -11.41 -17.87
N ALA A 397 -16.94 -10.09 -18.09
CA ALA A 397 -17.55 -9.47 -19.27
C ALA A 397 -16.92 -9.98 -20.57
N ARG A 398 -15.58 -10.03 -20.67
CA ARG A 398 -14.88 -10.58 -21.84
C ARG A 398 -15.24 -12.04 -22.10
N ARG A 399 -15.34 -12.85 -21.05
CA ARG A 399 -15.78 -14.25 -21.19
C ARG A 399 -17.21 -14.35 -21.72
N ALA A 400 -18.11 -13.50 -21.22
CA ALA A 400 -19.49 -13.47 -21.70
C ALA A 400 -19.59 -13.06 -23.18
N GLU A 401 -18.74 -12.12 -23.62
CA GLU A 401 -18.62 -11.75 -25.03
C GLU A 401 -18.09 -12.91 -25.90
N GLU A 402 -17.05 -13.62 -25.44
CA GLU A 402 -16.46 -14.77 -26.15
C GLU A 402 -17.43 -15.95 -26.29
N VAL A 403 -18.20 -16.23 -25.23
CA VAL A 403 -19.15 -17.36 -25.18
C VAL A 403 -20.53 -16.96 -25.74
N GLY A 404 -20.80 -15.67 -25.90
CA GLY A 404 -22.04 -15.12 -26.45
C GLY A 404 -23.23 -15.08 -25.48
N PHE A 405 -23.02 -15.43 -24.21
CA PHE A 405 -24.02 -15.29 -23.15
C PHE A 405 -23.36 -15.03 -21.78
N VAL A 406 -24.10 -14.39 -20.87
CA VAL A 406 -23.66 -14.17 -19.48
C VAL A 406 -24.00 -15.40 -18.65
N ASP A 407 -22.97 -16.10 -18.18
CA ASP A 407 -23.10 -17.17 -17.20
C ASP A 407 -23.29 -16.58 -15.80
N LEU A 408 -24.55 -16.40 -15.39
CA LEU A 408 -24.90 -15.80 -14.11
C LEU A 408 -24.42 -16.64 -12.92
N ASP A 409 -24.32 -17.96 -13.07
CA ASP A 409 -23.87 -18.87 -12.01
C ASP A 409 -22.36 -18.73 -11.73
N HIS A 410 -21.61 -18.29 -12.74
CA HIS A 410 -20.16 -18.07 -12.65
C HIS A 410 -19.76 -16.58 -12.72
N PHE A 411 -20.74 -15.66 -12.66
CA PHE A 411 -20.47 -14.23 -12.66
C PHE A 411 -19.88 -13.81 -11.30
N PRO A 412 -18.83 -12.95 -11.25
CA PRO A 412 -18.23 -12.55 -9.99
C PRO A 412 -19.20 -11.77 -9.11
N GLU A 413 -19.22 -12.11 -7.82
CA GLU A 413 -19.88 -11.29 -6.80
C GLU A 413 -19.35 -9.85 -6.85
N LEU A 414 -20.27 -8.89 -6.95
CA LEU A 414 -19.97 -7.46 -6.99
C LEU A 414 -20.40 -6.79 -5.68
N PRO A 415 -19.78 -5.66 -5.29
CA PRO A 415 -20.22 -4.88 -4.14
C PRO A 415 -21.69 -4.48 -4.25
N MET A 416 -22.40 -4.52 -3.12
CA MET A 416 -23.74 -3.96 -3.04
C MET A 416 -23.73 -2.45 -3.32
N PRO A 417 -24.78 -1.88 -3.96
CA PRO A 417 -24.83 -0.45 -4.29
C PRO A 417 -24.59 0.48 -3.10
N GLU A 418 -25.06 0.12 -1.90
CA GLU A 418 -24.88 0.93 -0.69
C GLU A 418 -23.41 1.09 -0.29
N ILE A 419 -22.58 0.07 -0.58
CA ILE A 419 -21.12 0.14 -0.37
C ILE A 419 -20.52 1.16 -1.35
N LEU A 420 -20.94 1.10 -2.62
CA LEU A 420 -20.41 1.99 -3.67
C LEU A 420 -20.84 3.44 -3.41
N HIS A 421 -22.11 3.68 -3.07
CA HIS A 421 -22.63 5.01 -2.73
C HIS A 421 -21.92 5.61 -1.52
N GLY A 422 -21.70 4.82 -0.46
CA GLY A 422 -20.97 5.31 0.71
C GLY A 422 -19.53 5.77 0.40
N LEU A 423 -18.88 5.17 -0.60
CA LEU A 423 -17.56 5.63 -1.08
C LEU A 423 -17.65 6.86 -1.98
N GLN A 424 -18.65 6.92 -2.85
CA GLN A 424 -18.92 8.08 -3.70
C GLN A 424 -19.21 9.32 -2.84
N ASP A 425 -20.08 9.20 -1.83
CA ASP A 425 -20.42 10.27 -0.89
C ASP A 425 -19.20 10.78 -0.14
N GLN A 426 -18.34 9.87 0.35
CA GLN A 426 -17.08 10.24 0.99
C GLN A 426 -16.17 11.03 0.05
N ALA A 427 -15.97 10.53 -1.18
CA ALA A 427 -15.12 11.18 -2.16
C ALA A 427 -15.64 12.58 -2.53
N ILE A 428 -16.94 12.71 -2.81
CA ILE A 428 -17.59 14.00 -3.14
C ILE A 428 -17.45 14.98 -2.00
N THR A 429 -17.76 14.55 -0.77
CA THR A 429 -17.72 15.43 0.41
C THR A 429 -16.32 15.97 0.65
N ILE A 430 -15.29 15.09 0.62
CA ILE A 430 -13.89 15.49 0.86
C ILE A 430 -13.38 16.39 -0.26
N VAL A 431 -13.59 16.02 -1.53
CA VAL A 431 -13.11 16.82 -2.67
C VAL A 431 -13.79 18.19 -2.67
N THR A 432 -15.08 18.27 -2.36
CA THR A 432 -15.80 19.55 -2.26
C THR A 432 -15.22 20.40 -1.14
N GLU A 433 -15.04 19.83 0.07
CA GLU A 433 -14.42 20.53 1.21
C GLU A 433 -13.03 21.08 0.86
N LEU A 434 -12.16 20.25 0.27
CA LEU A 434 -10.79 20.64 -0.08
C LEU A 434 -10.75 21.70 -1.20
N CYS A 435 -11.65 21.61 -2.17
CA CYS A 435 -11.76 22.61 -3.23
C CYS A 435 -12.31 23.94 -2.72
N GLU A 436 -13.29 23.93 -1.82
CA GLU A 436 -13.88 25.14 -1.24
C GLU A 436 -12.87 25.90 -0.36
N VAL A 437 -12.13 25.19 0.48
CA VAL A 437 -11.10 25.76 1.35
C VAL A 437 -9.97 26.40 0.53
N ASN A 438 -9.67 25.86 -0.65
CA ASN A 438 -8.57 26.33 -1.51
C ASN A 438 -9.03 27.20 -2.70
N ARG A 439 -10.29 27.67 -2.75
CA ARG A 439 -10.84 28.48 -3.85
C ARG A 439 -10.02 29.73 -4.20
N SER A 440 -9.28 30.28 -3.23
CA SER A 440 -8.55 31.55 -3.37
C SER A 440 -7.01 31.41 -3.37
N ASN A 441 -6.48 30.20 -3.21
CA ASN A 441 -5.04 29.92 -3.10
C ASN A 441 -4.59 28.90 -4.16
N GLU A 442 -3.30 28.89 -4.50
CA GLU A 442 -2.74 27.76 -5.25
C GLU A 442 -2.89 26.48 -4.43
N ILE A 443 -3.57 25.48 -5.01
CA ILE A 443 -3.77 24.18 -4.36
C ILE A 443 -2.40 23.49 -4.23
N GLN A 444 -2.05 23.09 -3.02
CA GLN A 444 -0.84 22.31 -2.76
C GLN A 444 -0.89 20.97 -3.53
N ILE A 445 0.26 20.51 -4.06
CA ILE A 445 0.32 19.29 -4.88
C ILE A 445 -0.15 18.07 -4.11
N GLU A 446 0.13 18.01 -2.81
CA GLU A 446 -0.33 16.95 -1.92
C GLU A 446 -1.86 16.87 -1.93
N VAL A 447 -2.55 18.01 -1.77
CA VAL A 447 -4.02 18.11 -1.83
C VAL A 447 -4.52 17.72 -3.23
N GLN A 448 -3.86 18.19 -4.29
CA GLN A 448 -4.21 17.81 -5.65
C GLN A 448 -4.12 16.29 -5.87
N SER A 449 -3.06 15.65 -5.38
CA SER A 449 -2.86 14.20 -5.51
C SER A 449 -3.95 13.39 -4.80
N ILE A 450 -4.42 13.88 -3.64
CA ILE A 450 -5.51 13.28 -2.88
C ILE A 450 -6.83 13.45 -3.62
N CYS A 451 -7.13 14.65 -4.12
CA CYS A 451 -8.31 14.87 -4.94
C CYS A 451 -8.32 13.95 -6.17
N CYS A 452 -7.18 13.79 -6.86
CA CYS A 452 -7.07 12.84 -7.96
C CYS A 452 -7.36 11.40 -7.54
N LEU A 453 -6.81 10.94 -6.41
CA LEU A 453 -7.08 9.60 -5.88
C LEU A 453 -8.58 9.39 -5.56
N LEU A 454 -9.21 10.36 -4.90
CA LEU A 454 -10.63 10.29 -4.54
C LEU A 454 -11.54 10.31 -5.78
N LEU A 455 -11.21 11.11 -6.79
CA LEU A 455 -11.92 11.11 -8.07
C LEU A 455 -11.78 9.76 -8.80
N GLN A 456 -10.59 9.13 -8.75
CA GLN A 456 -10.40 7.79 -9.29
C GLN A 456 -11.24 6.75 -8.55
N ILE A 457 -11.30 6.82 -7.21
CA ILE A 457 -12.18 5.95 -6.40
C ILE A 457 -13.64 6.10 -6.84
N MET A 458 -14.11 7.33 -6.99
CA MET A 458 -15.47 7.62 -7.46
C MET A 458 -15.73 7.06 -8.87
N GLU A 459 -14.80 7.24 -9.81
CA GLU A 459 -14.89 6.68 -11.16
C GLU A 459 -15.02 5.15 -11.15
N MET A 460 -14.19 4.46 -10.36
CA MET A 460 -14.23 2.99 -10.27
C MET A 460 -15.49 2.49 -9.55
N ALA A 461 -15.96 3.20 -8.53
CA ALA A 461 -17.20 2.87 -7.85
C ALA A 461 -18.41 2.99 -8.79
N LEU A 462 -18.49 4.06 -9.57
CA LEU A 462 -19.54 4.25 -10.58
C LEU A 462 -19.47 3.20 -11.69
N HIS A 463 -18.26 2.81 -12.12
CA HIS A 463 -18.09 1.75 -13.10
C HIS A 463 -18.63 0.40 -12.59
N LEU A 464 -18.31 0.04 -11.35
CA LEU A 464 -18.84 -1.19 -10.74
C LEU A 464 -20.36 -1.12 -10.54
N GLU A 465 -20.91 0.05 -10.19
CA GLU A 465 -22.36 0.25 -10.10
C GLU A 465 -23.04 0.04 -11.46
N LEU A 466 -22.44 0.55 -12.54
CA LEU A 466 -22.91 0.28 -13.90
C LEU A 466 -22.91 -1.22 -14.21
N CYS A 467 -21.86 -1.95 -13.84
CA CYS A 467 -21.82 -3.40 -13.99
C CYS A 467 -22.97 -4.09 -13.24
N VAL A 468 -23.21 -3.71 -11.98
CA VAL A 468 -24.33 -4.24 -11.17
C VAL A 468 -25.67 -3.99 -11.86
N LEU A 469 -25.92 -2.78 -12.35
CA LEU A 469 -27.16 -2.42 -13.05
C LEU A 469 -27.35 -3.20 -14.36
N GLN A 470 -26.26 -3.47 -15.09
CA GLN A 470 -26.29 -4.25 -16.33
C GLN A 470 -26.63 -5.72 -16.07
N ILE A 471 -26.04 -6.34 -15.03
CA ILE A 471 -26.31 -7.75 -14.67
C ILE A 471 -27.75 -7.92 -14.16
N CYS A 472 -28.25 -6.95 -13.39
CA CYS A 472 -29.62 -6.96 -12.89
C CYS A 472 -30.68 -6.66 -13.97
N GLY A 473 -30.27 -6.47 -15.24
CA GLY A 473 -31.19 -6.29 -16.37
C GLY A 473 -31.94 -4.96 -16.39
N ILE A 474 -31.47 -3.95 -15.64
CA ILE A 474 -32.18 -2.67 -15.47
C ILE A 474 -32.00 -1.75 -16.70
N ARG A 475 -31.01 -1.98 -17.58
CA ARG A 475 -30.84 -1.29 -18.89
C ARG A 475 -30.20 -2.18 -19.96
N PRO A 476 -30.51 -1.98 -21.26
CA PRO A 476 -29.89 -2.74 -22.35
C PRO A 476 -28.42 -2.36 -22.58
N VAL A 477 -27.67 -3.36 -23.06
CA VAL A 477 -26.22 -3.46 -23.23
C VAL A 477 -25.63 -2.31 -24.06
N LEU A 478 -24.77 -1.52 -23.43
CA LEU A 478 -23.67 -0.83 -24.11
C LEU A 478 -22.39 -1.27 -23.40
N ALA A 479 -21.68 -2.21 -24.02
CA ALA A 479 -20.29 -2.48 -23.72
C ALA A 479 -19.50 -1.23 -24.15
N THR A 480 -19.32 -0.27 -23.25
CA THR A 480 -18.55 0.93 -23.53
C THR A 480 -17.07 0.59 -23.47
N GLU A 481 -16.45 0.54 -24.65
CA GLU A 481 -15.02 0.47 -24.85
C GLU A 481 -14.26 1.43 -23.94
N ARG A 482 -13.28 0.86 -23.24
CA ARG A 482 -12.10 1.46 -22.62
C ARG A 482 -11.84 2.92 -23.06
N HIS A 483 -12.04 3.88 -22.17
CA HIS A 483 -11.54 5.25 -22.36
C HIS A 483 -10.22 5.44 -21.58
N ALA A 484 -9.17 5.76 -22.32
CA ALA A 484 -7.78 5.86 -21.88
C ALA A 484 -7.55 6.96 -20.82
N PHE A 485 -6.53 6.79 -19.98
CA PHE A 485 -6.29 7.45 -18.69
C PHE A 485 -5.99 8.98 -18.71
N LEU A 486 -6.40 9.62 -17.60
CA LEU A 486 -5.82 10.77 -16.85
C LEU A 486 -5.89 12.27 -17.26
N LYS A 487 -6.27 12.66 -18.47
CA LYS A 487 -6.96 13.95 -18.74
C LYS A 487 -8.49 13.83 -18.94
N PRO A 488 -9.04 12.64 -19.26
CA PRO A 488 -10.46 12.42 -19.43
C PRO A 488 -11.17 11.89 -18.17
N SER A 489 -10.62 11.94 -16.96
CA SER A 489 -11.35 11.49 -15.76
C SER A 489 -12.68 12.25 -15.57
N VAL A 490 -12.70 13.57 -15.75
CA VAL A 490 -13.97 14.35 -15.71
C VAL A 490 -14.89 13.99 -16.88
N LYS A 491 -14.35 13.69 -18.07
CA LYS A 491 -15.13 13.34 -19.26
C LYS A 491 -15.72 11.92 -19.16
N SER A 492 -14.91 10.97 -18.73
CA SER A 492 -15.25 9.58 -18.37
C SER A 492 -16.31 9.59 -17.27
N LEU A 493 -16.10 10.37 -16.22
CA LEU A 493 -17.06 10.48 -15.13
C LEU A 493 -18.38 11.10 -15.61
N LYS A 494 -18.37 12.16 -16.42
CA LYS A 494 -19.60 12.70 -17.05
C LYS A 494 -20.29 11.68 -17.96
N GLN A 495 -19.55 10.86 -18.69
CA GLN A 495 -20.10 9.79 -19.53
C GLN A 495 -20.69 8.64 -18.71
N ILE A 496 -20.04 8.24 -17.63
CA ILE A 496 -20.57 7.20 -16.73
C ILE A 496 -21.79 7.76 -15.99
N LEU A 497 -21.74 9.01 -15.50
CA LEU A 497 -22.83 9.68 -14.82
C LEU A 497 -24.03 9.90 -15.74
N SER A 498 -23.85 10.16 -17.04
CA SER A 498 -24.95 10.28 -18.01
C SER A 498 -25.71 8.97 -18.18
N VAL A 499 -25.01 7.85 -18.02
CA VAL A 499 -25.60 6.52 -18.07
C VAL A 499 -26.19 6.15 -16.72
N VAL A 500 -25.50 6.34 -15.60
CA VAL A 500 -25.99 5.92 -14.27
C VAL A 500 -27.12 6.84 -13.78
N TYR A 501 -26.97 8.16 -13.92
CA TYR A 501 -27.90 9.19 -13.45
C TYR A 501 -28.28 10.19 -14.58
N PRO A 502 -29.10 9.78 -15.56
CA PRO A 502 -29.44 10.61 -16.73
C PRO A 502 -30.13 11.94 -16.35
N GLY A 503 -30.87 11.97 -15.24
CA GLY A 503 -31.54 13.16 -14.74
C GLY A 503 -30.61 14.21 -14.12
N LEU A 504 -29.37 13.87 -13.77
CA LEU A 504 -28.42 14.83 -13.17
C LEU A 504 -27.82 15.78 -14.21
N LEU A 505 -27.64 15.32 -15.46
CA LEU A 505 -27.05 16.12 -16.54
C LEU A 505 -28.08 16.94 -17.34
N GLN A 506 -29.36 16.60 -17.25
CA GLN A 506 -30.44 17.44 -17.79
C GLN A 506 -30.68 18.71 -16.96
N ALA A 507 -30.20 18.75 -15.71
CA ALA A 507 -30.23 19.94 -14.87
C ALA A 507 -29.15 20.98 -15.23
N ASP A 508 -28.10 20.59 -15.96
CA ASP A 508 -27.03 21.48 -16.43
C ASP A 508 -27.43 22.28 -17.70
N GLU A 509 -28.56 22.00 -18.34
CA GLU A 509 -29.11 22.83 -19.44
C GLU A 509 -30.00 23.99 -18.95
N PHE A 510 -30.16 24.15 -17.63
CA PHE A 510 -30.98 25.21 -17.01
C PHE A 510 -30.20 26.16 -16.07
N LEU A 511 -28.88 26.29 -16.24
CA LEU A 511 -28.07 27.34 -15.58
C LEU A 511 -27.30 28.21 -16.58
#